data_AF-A0A962XXT2-F1
#
_entry.id   AF-A0A962XXT2-F1
#
_cell.length_a   1.000
_cell.length_b   1.000
_cell.length_c   1.000
_cell.angle_alpha   90.00
_cell.angle_beta   90.00
_cell.angle_gamma   90.00
#
_symmetry.space_group_name_H-M   'P 1'
#
loop_
_entity.id
_entity.type
_entity.pdbx_description
1 polymer ?
#
loop_
_entity_poly.entity_id
_entity_poly.type
_entity_poly.pdbx_seq_one_letter_code
_entity_poly.pdbx_strand_id
1 'polypeptide(L)'
;IHLGIYLLASLACGMLLGARADDRGLHWGPATLTGFFIFVAVTGAVFVSVAERGLNPTLWSWLFPEPSDQREVTSMFPGVIARDFHKKEALYNQYLQQVERQRQRGWQVHKGWLNEPIVGQAALFRATVHTRDGAPVTGATVDGQFLRPSTSTLDVDFKLTETAPGVYEAPVSLPVAGHWNLVLQIRKGEELHEIQANTRVEDR
;
A
#
# COMPACT_ATOMS: atom_id res chain seq x y z
N ILE A 1 26.86 30.41 -4.29
CA ILE A 1 26.23 30.42 -2.94
C ILE A 1 26.47 31.75 -2.20
N HIS A 2 27.69 32.29 -2.17
CA HIS A 2 27.97 33.54 -1.44
C HIS A 2 27.27 34.81 -1.99
N LEU A 3 27.10 34.93 -3.32
CA LEU A 3 26.47 36.11 -3.94
C LEU A 3 25.01 36.32 -3.48
N GLY A 4 24.25 35.24 -3.30
CA GLY A 4 22.85 35.30 -2.84
C GLY A 4 22.73 35.74 -1.38
N ILE A 5 23.70 35.34 -0.54
CA ILE A 5 23.74 35.72 0.87
C ILE A 5 24.03 37.23 1.01
N TYR A 6 24.94 37.78 0.20
CA TYR A 6 25.25 39.21 0.24
C TYR A 6 24.10 40.08 -0.30
N LEU A 7 23.38 39.63 -1.31
CA LEU A 7 22.19 40.33 -1.82
C LEU A 7 21.05 40.32 -0.79
N LEU A 8 20.83 39.21 -0.10
CA LEU A 8 19.84 39.12 0.98
C LEU A 8 20.23 39.98 2.19
N ALA A 9 21.52 40.00 2.55
CA ALA A 9 22.03 40.82 3.64
C ALA A 9 21.91 42.32 3.33
N SER A 10 22.19 42.75 2.09
CA SER A 10 22.05 44.17 1.71
C SER A 10 20.59 44.61 1.66
N LEU A 11 19.68 43.74 1.22
CA LEU A 11 18.24 44.00 1.20
C LEU A 11 17.65 44.08 2.62
N ALA A 12 18.09 43.18 3.51
CA ALA A 12 17.75 43.21 4.93
C ALA A 12 18.28 44.49 5.62
N CYS A 13 19.53 44.89 5.33
CA CYS A 13 20.10 46.15 5.82
C CYS A 13 19.34 47.38 5.29
N GLY A 14 18.97 47.38 4.00
CA GLY A 14 18.21 48.46 3.38
C GLY A 14 16.82 48.66 4.01
N MET A 15 16.11 47.56 4.31
CA MET A 15 14.83 47.62 5.04
C MET A 15 14.99 48.08 6.49
N LEU A 16 16.03 47.62 7.20
CA LEU A 16 16.29 48.01 8.60
C LEU A 16 16.75 49.46 8.76
N LEU A 17 17.50 49.99 7.79
CA LEU A 17 17.95 51.39 7.79
C LEU A 17 16.83 52.34 7.33
N GLY A 18 15.98 51.93 6.40
CA GLY A 18 14.79 52.71 6.00
C GLY A 18 13.75 52.88 7.10
N ALA A 19 13.66 51.93 8.03
CA ALA A 19 12.74 51.99 9.18
C ALA A 19 13.15 53.00 10.28
N ARG A 20 14.37 53.55 10.24
CA ARG A 20 14.85 54.53 11.24
C ARG A 20 14.68 55.99 10.82
N ALA A 21 14.21 56.27 9.60
CA ALA A 21 14.14 57.62 9.06
C ALA A 21 12.76 58.29 9.15
N ASP A 22 11.71 57.57 9.57
CA ASP A 22 10.33 58.10 9.59
C ASP A 22 9.70 57.91 10.97
N ASP A 23 9.42 59.02 11.66
CA ASP A 23 8.77 59.11 12.98
C ASP A 23 7.25 58.95 12.85
N ARG A 24 6.82 57.98 12.02
CA ARG A 24 5.43 57.61 11.78
C ARG A 24 5.32 56.08 11.79
N GLY A 25 4.30 55.60 12.50
CA GLY A 25 4.11 54.17 12.79
C GLY A 25 4.35 53.25 11.61
N LEU A 26 4.96 52.10 11.90
CA LEU A 26 5.45 51.10 10.95
C LEU A 26 4.48 50.90 9.76
N HIS A 27 4.95 51.23 8.55
CA HIS A 27 4.20 51.06 7.30
C HIS A 27 3.76 49.60 7.13
N TRP A 28 2.51 49.35 6.70
CA TRP A 28 1.88 48.02 6.61
C TRP A 28 2.63 47.03 5.69
N GLY A 29 3.39 47.55 4.71
CA GLY A 29 4.20 46.74 3.79
C GLY A 29 5.35 45.98 4.48
N PRO A 30 6.33 46.68 5.08
CA PRO A 30 7.41 46.01 5.82
C PRO A 30 6.91 45.07 6.94
N ALA A 31 5.87 45.46 7.67
CA ALA A 31 5.31 44.67 8.75
C ALA A 31 4.75 43.30 8.29
N THR A 32 4.05 43.27 7.16
CA THR A 32 3.50 42.02 6.59
C THR A 32 4.61 41.11 6.07
N LEU A 33 5.66 41.68 5.46
CA LEU A 33 6.82 40.91 5.01
C LEU A 33 7.57 40.27 6.19
N THR A 34 7.78 41.03 7.28
CA THR A 34 8.40 40.51 8.51
C THR A 34 7.57 39.38 9.11
N GLY A 35 6.25 39.55 9.21
CA GLY A 35 5.34 38.50 9.69
C GLY A 35 5.41 37.22 8.84
N PHE A 36 5.46 37.35 7.52
CA PHE A 36 5.62 36.23 6.61
C PHE A 36 6.93 35.47 6.84
N PHE A 37 8.05 36.17 6.95
CA PHE A 37 9.34 35.51 7.20
C PHE A 37 9.42 34.85 8.58
N ILE A 38 8.81 35.44 9.61
CA ILE A 38 8.70 34.82 10.94
C ILE A 38 7.89 33.52 10.83
N PHE A 39 6.75 33.54 10.13
CA PHE A 39 5.92 32.35 9.93
C PHE A 39 6.67 31.23 9.20
N VAL A 40 7.40 31.56 8.13
CA VAL A 40 8.23 30.59 7.39
C VAL A 40 9.32 30.00 8.28
N ALA A 41 10.02 30.84 9.06
CA ALA A 41 11.09 30.39 9.96
C ALA A 41 10.56 29.46 11.06
N VAL A 42 9.43 29.79 11.67
CA VAL A 42 8.77 28.96 12.69
C VAL A 42 8.31 27.63 12.09
N THR A 43 7.67 27.66 10.93
CA THR A 43 7.21 26.44 10.23
C THR A 43 8.40 25.53 9.90
N GLY A 44 9.48 26.09 9.36
CA GLY A 44 10.70 25.34 9.06
C GLY A 44 11.34 24.72 10.30
N ALA A 45 11.40 25.45 11.42
CA ALA A 45 11.94 24.94 12.68
C ALA A 45 11.10 23.76 13.23
N VAL A 46 9.77 23.80 13.06
CA VAL A 46 8.89 22.67 13.41
C VAL A 46 9.21 21.44 12.55
N PHE A 47 9.37 21.60 11.23
CA PHE A 47 9.73 20.49 10.35
C PHE A 47 11.08 19.86 10.70
N VAL A 48 12.10 20.68 10.96
CA VAL A 48 13.43 20.20 11.39
C VAL A 48 13.32 19.47 12.74
N SER A 49 12.57 20.02 13.70
CA SER A 49 12.35 19.37 14.99
C SER A 49 11.66 18.01 14.86
N VAL A 50 10.68 17.88 13.96
CA VAL A 50 9.99 16.61 13.69
C VAL A 50 10.92 15.61 13.00
N ALA A 51 11.78 16.07 12.09
CA ALA A 51 12.73 15.21 11.39
C ALA A 51 13.81 14.64 12.33
N GLU A 52 14.29 15.43 13.30
CA GLU A 52 15.34 15.00 14.24
C GLU A 52 14.81 14.20 15.44
N ARG A 53 13.63 14.56 15.96
CA ARG A 53 13.10 14.00 17.22
C ARG A 53 11.89 13.09 17.02
N GLY A 54 11.38 12.98 15.80
CA GLY A 54 10.11 12.33 15.50
C GLY A 54 8.90 13.20 15.84
N LEU A 55 7.71 12.75 15.44
CA LEU A 55 6.45 13.43 15.73
C LEU A 55 6.15 13.40 17.24
N ASN A 56 5.69 14.54 17.77
CA ASN A 56 5.22 14.65 19.16
C ASN A 56 4.02 13.69 19.40
N PRO A 57 3.96 12.98 20.55
CA PRO A 57 2.85 12.06 20.88
C PRO A 57 1.44 12.67 20.76
N THR A 58 1.29 13.99 20.97
CA THR A 58 0.00 14.69 20.82
C THR A 58 -0.44 14.90 19.36
N LEU A 59 0.51 14.99 18.43
CA LEU A 59 0.21 15.08 16.99
C LEU A 59 -0.11 13.71 16.39
N TRP A 60 0.50 12.65 16.95
CA TRP A 60 0.27 11.26 16.53
C TRP A 60 -1.21 10.87 16.62
N SER A 61 -1.88 11.16 17.73
CA SER A 61 -3.29 10.79 17.93
C SER A 61 -4.27 11.57 17.06
N TRP A 62 -3.90 12.77 16.60
CA TRP A 62 -4.75 13.59 15.73
C TRP A 62 -4.58 13.23 14.25
N LEU A 63 -3.33 12.99 13.81
CA LEU A 63 -3.03 12.59 12.43
C LEU A 63 -3.34 11.11 12.17
N PHE A 64 -3.19 10.26 13.18
CA PHE A 64 -3.43 8.83 13.11
C PHE A 64 -4.34 8.44 14.28
N PRO A 65 -5.67 8.50 14.10
CA PRO A 65 -6.61 7.92 15.06
C PRO A 65 -6.21 6.47 15.30
N GLU A 66 -6.09 6.07 16.58
CA GLU A 66 -5.80 4.69 16.93
C GLU A 66 -6.78 3.76 16.21
N PRO A 67 -6.32 2.66 15.59
CA PRO A 67 -7.23 1.64 15.11
C PRO A 67 -8.00 1.17 16.35
N SER A 68 -9.29 1.52 16.41
CA SER A 68 -10.18 1.00 17.43
C SER A 68 -10.03 -0.51 17.44
N ASP A 69 -9.69 -1.06 18.61
CA ASP A 69 -9.57 -2.48 18.93
C ASP A 69 -10.95 -3.16 18.83
N GLN A 70 -11.53 -3.12 17.63
CA GLN A 70 -12.57 -4.01 17.17
C GLN A 70 -11.85 -4.98 16.26
N ARG A 71 -11.55 -6.13 16.85
CA ARG A 71 -11.07 -7.36 16.23
C ARG A 71 -12.11 -7.87 15.22
N GLU A 72 -12.42 -7.07 14.23
CA GLU A 72 -13.08 -7.51 13.01
C GLU A 72 -11.93 -7.78 12.05
N VAL A 73 -11.62 -9.06 11.86
CA VAL A 73 -10.61 -9.56 10.91
C VAL A 73 -11.15 -9.25 9.51
N THR A 74 -11.12 -7.98 9.13
CA THR A 74 -11.37 -7.55 7.76
C THR A 74 -10.06 -7.76 7.03
N SER A 75 -9.91 -8.96 6.49
CA SER A 75 -8.94 -9.23 5.46
C SER A 75 -9.30 -8.36 4.24
N MET A 76 -8.80 -7.12 4.21
CA MET A 76 -8.93 -6.27 3.05
C MET A 76 -8.04 -6.88 1.97
N PHE A 77 -8.68 -7.49 0.97
CA PHE A 77 -8.04 -8.07 -0.21
C PHE A 77 -8.12 -7.06 -1.36
N PRO A 78 -7.22 -6.05 -1.44
CA PRO A 78 -7.16 -5.19 -2.60
C PRO A 78 -6.76 -6.04 -3.81
N GLY A 79 -7.55 -5.96 -4.87
CA GLY A 79 -7.31 -6.70 -6.10
C GLY A 79 -6.00 -6.29 -6.78
N VAL A 80 -5.36 -7.28 -7.41
CA VAL A 80 -4.33 -7.20 -8.46
C VAL A 80 -3.31 -6.06 -8.25
N ILE A 81 -2.33 -6.27 -7.37
CA ILE A 81 -1.14 -5.41 -7.31
C ILE A 81 -0.03 -6.11 -8.08
N ALA A 82 0.21 -5.67 -9.32
CA ALA A 82 1.27 -6.18 -10.17
C ALA A 82 2.64 -5.95 -9.53
N ARG A 83 3.42 -7.02 -9.33
CA ARG A 83 4.79 -6.95 -8.81
C ARG A 83 5.80 -6.76 -9.94
N ASP A 84 6.59 -5.70 -9.82
CA ASP A 84 7.87 -5.37 -10.48
C ASP A 84 8.11 -5.87 -11.93
N PHE A 85 7.87 -5.00 -12.92
CA PHE A 85 8.27 -5.19 -14.32
C PHE A 85 9.36 -4.21 -14.76
N HIS A 86 10.51 -4.24 -14.11
CA HIS A 86 11.72 -3.67 -14.70
C HIS A 86 12.29 -4.62 -15.76
N LYS A 87 11.68 -4.72 -16.94
CA LYS A 87 12.31 -5.09 -18.24
C LYS A 87 11.30 -5.21 -19.40
N LYS A 88 11.48 -4.32 -20.40
CA LYS A 88 11.08 -4.40 -21.83
C LYS A 88 9.58 -4.24 -22.16
N GLU A 89 9.25 -3.14 -22.85
CA GLU A 89 7.91 -2.70 -23.28
C GLU A 89 7.08 -3.75 -24.05
N ALA A 90 7.71 -4.65 -24.81
CA ALA A 90 6.99 -5.65 -25.59
C ALA A 90 6.29 -6.73 -24.72
N LEU A 91 6.93 -7.14 -23.62
CA LEU A 91 6.34 -8.08 -22.65
C LEU A 91 5.21 -7.40 -21.86
N TYR A 92 5.36 -6.10 -21.60
CA TYR A 92 4.36 -5.29 -20.92
C TYR A 92 3.05 -5.19 -21.72
N ASN A 93 3.11 -4.99 -23.04
CA ASN A 93 1.91 -4.95 -23.88
C ASN A 93 1.18 -6.31 -23.92
N GLN A 94 1.92 -7.42 -23.97
CA GLN A 94 1.33 -8.77 -23.91
C GLN A 94 0.67 -9.04 -22.54
N TYR A 95 1.32 -8.59 -21.46
CA TYR A 95 0.77 -8.64 -20.11
C TYR A 95 -0.52 -7.82 -19.99
N LEU A 96 -0.53 -6.56 -20.47
CA LEU A 96 -1.74 -5.75 -20.48
C LEU A 96 -2.87 -6.42 -21.27
N GLN A 97 -2.59 -6.99 -22.44
CA GLN A 97 -3.58 -7.76 -23.20
C GLN A 97 -4.07 -9.02 -22.47
N GLN A 98 -3.24 -9.66 -21.65
CA GLN A 98 -3.68 -10.78 -20.80
C GLN A 98 -4.57 -10.29 -19.66
N VAL A 99 -4.19 -9.20 -18.98
CA VAL A 99 -4.96 -8.58 -17.91
C VAL A 99 -6.30 -8.07 -18.43
N GLU A 100 -6.35 -7.40 -19.58
CA GLU A 100 -7.60 -6.94 -20.21
C GLU A 100 -8.51 -8.12 -20.58
N ARG A 101 -7.95 -9.21 -21.14
CA ARG A 101 -8.73 -10.44 -21.43
C ARG A 101 -9.28 -11.08 -20.16
N GLN A 102 -8.51 -11.07 -19.08
CA GLN A 102 -8.97 -11.54 -17.77
C GLN A 102 -10.07 -10.64 -17.19
N ARG A 103 -9.94 -9.31 -17.32
CA ARG A 103 -10.95 -8.35 -16.89
C ARG A 103 -12.25 -8.44 -17.69
N GLN A 104 -12.17 -8.60 -19.01
CA GLN A 104 -13.35 -8.74 -19.89
C GLN A 104 -14.19 -9.98 -19.57
N ARG A 105 -13.56 -11.04 -19.06
CA ARG A 105 -14.24 -12.29 -18.66
C ARG A 105 -15.14 -12.11 -17.42
N GLY A 106 -14.77 -11.19 -16.52
CA GLY A 106 -15.58 -10.81 -15.37
C GLY A 106 -15.80 -11.92 -14.33
N TRP A 107 -14.91 -12.90 -14.21
CA TRP A 107 -15.01 -13.89 -13.14
C TRP A 107 -14.91 -13.22 -11.78
N GLN A 108 -15.82 -13.60 -10.89
CA GLN A 108 -15.88 -13.14 -9.52
C GLN A 108 -15.28 -14.21 -8.64
N VAL A 109 -14.14 -13.89 -8.03
CA VAL A 109 -13.41 -14.84 -7.19
C VAL A 109 -13.35 -14.33 -5.77
N HIS A 110 -13.99 -15.07 -4.87
CA HIS A 110 -13.91 -14.87 -3.43
C HIS A 110 -12.90 -15.85 -2.86
N LYS A 111 -12.07 -15.41 -1.92
CA LYS A 111 -11.01 -16.26 -1.36
C LYS A 111 -10.73 -15.87 0.07
N GLY A 112 -10.31 -16.83 0.88
CA GLY A 112 -9.97 -16.59 2.28
C GLY A 112 -9.72 -17.86 3.06
N TRP A 113 -9.29 -17.68 4.30
CA TRP A 113 -9.15 -18.75 5.27
C TRP A 113 -10.50 -19.04 5.93
N LEU A 114 -10.82 -20.31 6.12
CA LEU A 114 -12.01 -20.73 6.88
C LEU A 114 -11.77 -20.66 8.38
N ASN A 115 -10.53 -20.87 8.80
CA ASN A 115 -10.06 -20.77 10.17
C ASN A 115 -8.79 -19.92 10.17
N GLU A 116 -8.56 -19.16 11.24
CA GLU A 116 -7.38 -18.30 11.34
C GLU A 116 -6.09 -19.10 11.12
N PRO A 117 -5.21 -18.68 10.19
CA PRO A 117 -3.95 -19.38 9.96
C PRO A 117 -2.99 -19.14 11.12
N ILE A 118 -2.55 -20.23 11.75
CA ILE A 118 -1.51 -20.24 12.78
C ILE A 118 -0.24 -20.83 12.19
N VAL A 119 0.91 -20.26 12.54
CA VAL A 119 2.23 -20.75 12.10
C VAL A 119 2.39 -22.25 12.31
N GLY A 120 2.83 -22.93 11.25
CA GLY A 120 3.12 -24.37 11.25
C GLY A 120 1.90 -25.27 11.28
N GLN A 121 0.69 -24.73 11.38
CA GLN A 121 -0.56 -25.50 11.38
C GLN A 121 -1.26 -25.37 10.03
N ALA A 122 -1.82 -26.49 9.56
CA ALA A 122 -2.63 -26.47 8.36
C ALA A 122 -3.97 -25.78 8.64
N ALA A 123 -4.20 -24.65 7.98
CA ALA A 123 -5.49 -23.97 7.95
C ALA A 123 -6.18 -24.22 6.61
N LEU A 124 -7.51 -24.29 6.62
CA LEU A 124 -8.27 -24.56 5.41
C LEU A 124 -8.43 -23.27 4.61
N PHE A 125 -7.84 -23.24 3.41
CA PHE A 125 -7.99 -22.13 2.47
C PHE A 125 -9.08 -22.47 1.44
N ARG A 126 -9.96 -21.51 1.16
CA ARG A 126 -11.04 -21.65 0.18
C ARG A 126 -10.97 -20.56 -0.87
N ALA A 127 -11.20 -20.93 -2.12
CA ALA A 127 -11.50 -20.03 -3.22
C ALA A 127 -12.83 -20.43 -3.87
N THR A 128 -13.74 -19.47 -4.03
CA THR A 128 -15.01 -19.64 -4.72
C THR A 128 -14.99 -18.83 -6.01
N VAL A 129 -15.26 -19.49 -7.14
CA VAL A 129 -15.13 -18.93 -8.48
C VAL A 129 -16.50 -18.94 -9.16
N HIS A 130 -16.98 -17.74 -9.51
CA HIS A 130 -18.22 -17.54 -10.26
C HIS A 130 -17.93 -16.80 -11.58
N THR A 131 -18.76 -17.04 -12.59
CA THR A 131 -18.77 -16.22 -13.81
C THR A 131 -19.35 -14.83 -13.51
N ARG A 132 -19.21 -13.91 -14.47
CA ARG A 132 -19.82 -12.58 -14.37
C ARG A 132 -21.34 -12.63 -14.14
N ASP A 133 -21.98 -13.67 -14.67
CA ASP A 133 -23.44 -13.87 -14.58
C ASP A 133 -23.84 -14.68 -13.32
N GLY A 134 -22.88 -14.96 -12.41
CA GLY A 134 -23.10 -15.64 -11.12
C GLY A 134 -23.03 -17.16 -11.15
N ALA A 135 -22.88 -17.79 -12.32
CA ALA A 135 -22.81 -19.25 -12.43
C ALA A 135 -21.49 -19.79 -11.83
N PRO A 136 -21.51 -20.89 -11.06
CA PRO A 136 -20.29 -21.47 -10.50
C PRO A 136 -19.38 -22.00 -11.62
N VAL A 137 -18.09 -21.69 -11.53
CA VAL A 137 -17.09 -22.20 -12.48
C VAL A 137 -16.58 -23.55 -11.97
N THR A 138 -17.17 -24.63 -12.47
CA THR A 138 -16.77 -26.01 -12.13
C THR A 138 -15.69 -26.55 -13.05
N GLY A 139 -14.94 -27.56 -12.57
CA GLY A 139 -13.92 -28.28 -13.34
C GLY A 139 -12.71 -27.45 -13.73
N ALA A 140 -12.41 -26.37 -13.00
CA ALA A 140 -11.21 -25.59 -13.21
C ALA A 140 -10.04 -26.18 -12.40
N THR A 141 -8.83 -26.11 -12.93
CA THR A 141 -7.62 -26.34 -12.16
C THR A 141 -7.28 -25.06 -11.41
N VAL A 142 -7.21 -25.11 -10.08
CA VAL A 142 -6.87 -23.95 -9.26
C VAL A 142 -5.59 -24.24 -8.48
N ASP A 143 -4.51 -23.62 -8.91
CA ASP A 143 -3.21 -23.68 -8.25
C ASP A 143 -2.94 -22.36 -7.52
N GLY A 144 -2.21 -22.42 -6.42
CA GLY A 144 -1.89 -21.26 -5.59
C GLY A 144 -0.46 -21.29 -5.07
N GLN A 145 0.07 -20.10 -4.84
CA GLN A 145 1.38 -19.91 -4.23
C GLN A 145 1.34 -18.78 -3.21
N PHE A 146 1.77 -19.08 -1.98
CA PHE A 146 2.05 -18.07 -0.97
C PHE A 146 3.53 -17.69 -1.05
N LEU A 147 3.78 -16.45 -1.43
CA LEU A 147 5.08 -15.85 -1.65
C LEU A 147 5.49 -14.98 -0.48
N ARG A 148 6.74 -15.09 -0.04
CA ARG A 148 7.31 -14.14 0.91
C ARG A 148 7.72 -12.84 0.19
N PRO A 149 7.47 -11.66 0.79
CA PRO A 149 7.93 -10.39 0.20
C PRO A 149 9.46 -10.29 0.11
N SER A 150 10.18 -10.88 1.06
CA SER A 150 11.61 -10.65 1.28
C SER A 150 12.55 -11.75 0.77
N THR A 151 12.04 -12.96 0.52
CA THR A 151 12.82 -14.13 0.07
C THR A 151 11.90 -15.09 -0.65
N SER A 152 12.38 -15.89 -1.60
CA SER A 152 11.58 -16.96 -2.21
C SER A 152 11.78 -18.33 -1.55
N THR A 153 12.71 -18.43 -0.59
CA THR A 153 13.11 -19.72 0.01
C THR A 153 12.03 -20.36 0.88
N LEU A 154 10.98 -19.61 1.24
CA LEU A 154 9.89 -20.06 2.10
C LEU A 154 8.55 -20.04 1.36
N ASP A 155 8.57 -19.90 0.03
CA ASP A 155 7.36 -19.89 -0.78
C ASP A 155 6.66 -21.25 -0.67
N VAL A 156 5.33 -21.22 -0.54
CA VAL A 156 4.50 -22.41 -0.34
C VAL A 156 3.55 -22.56 -1.51
N ASP A 157 3.76 -23.59 -2.32
CA ASP A 157 2.85 -24.01 -3.39
C ASP A 157 1.75 -24.91 -2.84
N PHE A 158 0.52 -24.71 -3.33
CA PHE A 158 -0.61 -25.55 -2.98
C PHE A 158 -1.59 -25.69 -4.16
N LYS A 159 -2.38 -26.76 -4.13
CA LYS A 159 -3.41 -27.03 -5.14
C LYS A 159 -4.75 -27.14 -4.48
N LEU A 160 -5.72 -26.40 -4.99
CA LEU A 160 -7.09 -26.45 -4.47
C LEU A 160 -7.87 -27.54 -5.20
N THR A 161 -8.63 -28.32 -4.43
CA THR A 161 -9.50 -29.36 -4.95
C THR A 161 -10.94 -28.87 -4.94
N GLU A 162 -11.70 -29.13 -6.00
CA GLU A 162 -13.12 -28.77 -6.03
C GLU A 162 -13.91 -29.64 -5.04
N THR A 163 -14.51 -29.01 -4.02
CA THR A 163 -15.30 -29.71 -2.98
C THR A 163 -16.81 -29.53 -3.17
N ALA A 164 -17.21 -28.45 -3.83
CA ALA A 164 -18.58 -28.20 -4.28
C ALA A 164 -18.54 -27.38 -5.58
N PRO A 165 -19.63 -27.27 -6.35
CA PRO A 165 -19.64 -26.55 -7.62
C PRO A 165 -19.07 -25.12 -7.50
N GLY A 166 -17.89 -24.89 -8.09
CA GLY A 166 -17.21 -23.59 -8.03
C GLY A 166 -16.53 -23.25 -6.70
N VAL A 167 -16.47 -24.19 -5.75
CA VAL A 167 -15.79 -24.06 -4.46
C VAL A 167 -14.58 -24.97 -4.44
N TYR A 168 -13.41 -24.37 -4.23
CA TYR A 168 -12.12 -25.04 -4.26
C TYR A 168 -11.41 -24.86 -2.92
N GLU A 169 -10.94 -25.96 -2.32
CA GLU A 169 -10.38 -25.97 -0.96
C GLU A 169 -9.11 -26.80 -0.85
N ALA A 170 -8.22 -26.40 0.08
CA ALA A 170 -7.06 -27.17 0.48
C ALA A 170 -6.57 -26.78 1.87
N PRO A 171 -6.08 -27.74 2.66
CA PRO A 171 -5.30 -27.44 3.85
C PRO A 171 -3.93 -26.88 3.44
N VAL A 172 -3.58 -25.69 3.96
CA VAL A 172 -2.29 -25.04 3.70
C VAL A 172 -1.66 -24.66 5.04
N SER A 173 -0.38 -25.00 5.20
CA SER A 173 0.41 -24.63 6.39
C SER A 173 1.50 -23.63 5.98
N LEU A 174 1.56 -22.51 6.68
CA LEU A 174 2.58 -21.48 6.45
C LEU A 174 3.65 -21.57 7.55
N PRO A 175 4.95 -21.72 7.18
CA PRO A 175 6.00 -22.08 8.13
C PRO A 175 6.41 -20.94 9.07
N VAL A 176 6.04 -19.69 8.77
CA VAL A 176 6.47 -18.51 9.52
C VAL A 176 5.36 -17.45 9.58
N ALA A 177 5.33 -16.69 10.68
CA ALA A 177 4.42 -15.56 10.86
C ALA A 177 4.77 -14.38 9.92
N GLY A 178 3.81 -13.46 9.79
CA GLY A 178 3.97 -12.19 9.09
C GLY A 178 3.16 -12.09 7.80
N HIS A 179 3.60 -11.19 6.91
CA HIS A 179 2.93 -10.91 5.65
C HIS A 179 3.33 -11.88 4.53
N TRP A 180 2.34 -12.28 3.75
CA TRP A 180 2.47 -13.17 2.61
C TRP A 180 1.69 -12.60 1.43
N ASN A 181 2.22 -12.79 0.22
CA ASN A 181 1.53 -12.49 -1.02
C ASN A 181 0.97 -13.79 -1.60
N LEU A 182 -0.31 -13.82 -1.91
CA LEU A 182 -0.96 -14.94 -2.56
C LEU A 182 -1.03 -14.68 -4.07
N VAL A 183 -0.63 -15.66 -4.87
CA VAL A 183 -0.91 -15.73 -6.30
C VAL A 183 -1.77 -16.98 -6.53
N LEU A 184 -2.98 -16.79 -7.06
CA LEU A 184 -3.87 -17.87 -7.48
C LEU A 184 -3.97 -17.88 -9.00
N GLN A 185 -3.87 -19.06 -9.60
CA GLN A 185 -4.05 -19.30 -11.01
C GLN A 185 -5.20 -20.27 -11.22
N ILE A 186 -6.26 -19.80 -11.87
CA ILE A 186 -7.44 -20.59 -12.20
C ILE A 186 -7.39 -20.86 -13.70
N ARG A 187 -7.32 -22.14 -14.08
CA ARG A 187 -7.31 -22.59 -15.46
C ARG A 187 -8.56 -23.39 -15.80
N LYS A 188 -9.25 -23.01 -16.87
CA LYS A 188 -10.38 -23.79 -17.42
C LYS A 188 -10.22 -23.92 -18.93
N GLY A 189 -9.82 -25.10 -19.40
CA GLY A 189 -9.41 -25.28 -20.79
C GLY A 189 -8.21 -24.39 -21.14
N GLU A 190 -8.34 -23.59 -22.19
CA GLU A 190 -7.32 -22.61 -22.64
C GLU A 190 -7.31 -21.29 -21.83
N GLU A 191 -8.24 -21.16 -20.89
CA GLU A 191 -8.48 -19.91 -20.18
C GLU A 191 -7.68 -19.87 -18.87
N LEU A 192 -6.80 -18.88 -18.73
CA LEU A 192 -6.04 -18.63 -17.51
C LEU A 192 -6.48 -17.31 -16.87
N HIS A 193 -6.85 -17.37 -15.59
CA HIS A 193 -7.17 -16.22 -14.76
C HIS A 193 -6.25 -16.18 -13.55
N GLU A 194 -5.47 -15.12 -13.41
CA GLU A 194 -4.55 -14.94 -12.29
C GLU A 194 -5.07 -13.88 -11.33
N ILE A 195 -4.96 -14.16 -10.03
CA ILE A 195 -5.37 -13.26 -8.96
C ILE A 195 -4.22 -13.14 -7.98
N GLN A 196 -3.92 -11.90 -7.60
CA GLN A 196 -2.95 -11.61 -6.56
C GLN A 196 -3.64 -10.99 -5.35
N ALA A 197 -3.17 -11.33 -4.15
CA ALA A 197 -3.67 -10.80 -2.88
C ALA A 197 -2.58 -10.85 -1.81
N ASN A 198 -2.86 -10.31 -0.63
CA ASN A 198 -2.00 -10.40 0.54
C ASN A 198 -2.76 -11.03 1.71
N THR A 199 -2.02 -11.65 2.63
CA THR A 199 -2.55 -12.17 3.90
C THR A 199 -1.51 -11.97 4.99
N ARG A 200 -1.96 -11.93 6.24
CA ARG A 200 -1.09 -11.96 7.42
C ARG A 200 -1.34 -13.27 8.16
N VAL A 201 -0.28 -13.84 8.72
CA VAL A 201 -0.32 -15.01 9.61
C VAL A 201 0.18 -14.57 10.97
N GLU A 202 -0.57 -14.88 12.01
CA GLU A 202 -0.21 -14.55 13.40
C GLU A 202 0.66 -15.64 14.02
N ASP A 203 1.53 -15.22 14.93
CA ASP A 203 2.21 -16.13 15.85
C ASP A 203 1.28 -16.47 17.02
N ARG A 204 1.49 -17.62 17.66
CA ARG A 204 0.59 -18.17 18.69
C ARG A 204 0.58 -17.35 19.98
#